data_AF-A0A0E1WVQ6-F1
#
_entry.id   AF-A0A0E1WVQ6-F1
#
_cell.length_a   1.000
_cell.length_b   1.000
_cell.length_c   1.000
_cell.angle_alpha   90.00
_cell.angle_beta   90.00
_cell.angle_gamma   90.00
#
_symmetry.space_group_name_H-M   'P 1'
#
loop_
_entity.id
_entity.type
_entity.pdbx_description
1 polymer ?
#
loop_
_entity_poly.entity_id
_entity_poly.type
_entity_poly.pdbx_seq_one_letter_code
_entity_poly.pdbx_strand_id
1 'polypeptide(L)'
;MAETVAVPESKTLRPPRAGRAWLWLSAVVTVLVLFPVLALALEALQGSAGLWSHLAFTTLPAAFADTVILLSGVGLIAAVLGTSMAWLVTAYDFRGRAVLEWALLLPLAVPTYIIAYAYLDLLHPVGPVQGAVRFLLGYDSPRQFRLPDIRSMGGCIVLLGFVLYPYVYIPTRAMFLTQSASLIEAARTLGVSRKGIFWRVALPLARPAVAVGVSLALMETLNDVGAAEFLGVRTLTVSIYTTWITRSDLPGAAQLALALLFLVVALVSIERWARRKQRFASNIRHSRGFDPLKVSGFHGAWLFCLCAIPVMIGFVLPAFYLAVEAIKRMRFAGISPRLAGEALNTVALASVATVLVLICGMLVAYAVRLFPAAFSRWCYRFSTMGYAAPGTVIAIGILVVSGGFDRLLNQFTMQFFGFSAGLVLIGTGAAVVYAYVVRFLAISAGGIDAGLERIPLSLDHASRTLGRSVTETFRAVHLPLSRTAIVAAGLLVFVGCVKELPATLLLRPLNVETFATHLYGEAARGTYEEASIAALAIVITGILPVILLARVGRRLGRKEKLSAPQGPVRAG
;
A
#
# COMPACT_ATOMS: atom_id res chain seq x y z
N MET A 1 37.35 -47.41 -1.95
CA MET A 1 36.10 -47.80 -1.26
C MET A 1 35.71 -46.66 -0.33
N ALA A 2 34.78 -45.81 -0.76
CA ALA A 2 34.14 -44.83 0.10
C ALA A 2 32.65 -44.89 -0.25
N GLU A 3 31.88 -45.64 0.54
CA GLU A 3 30.43 -45.75 0.39
C GLU A 3 29.80 -44.40 0.70
N THR A 4 29.26 -43.76 -0.34
CA THR A 4 28.31 -42.68 -0.20
C THR A 4 27.05 -43.23 0.45
N VAL A 5 26.90 -43.00 1.76
CA VAL A 5 25.65 -43.22 2.48
C VAL A 5 24.57 -42.35 1.84
N ALA A 6 23.70 -42.98 1.06
CA ALA A 6 22.50 -42.35 0.53
C ALA A 6 21.60 -41.98 1.71
N VAL A 7 21.40 -40.67 1.91
CA VAL A 7 20.36 -40.15 2.82
C VAL A 7 19.02 -40.68 2.29
N PRO A 8 18.23 -41.42 3.07
CA PRO A 8 16.96 -41.92 2.59
C PRO A 8 16.05 -40.74 2.26
N GLU A 9 15.50 -40.73 1.04
CA GLU A 9 14.40 -39.84 0.68
C GLU A 9 13.33 -39.92 1.78
N SER A 10 13.03 -38.77 2.38
CA SER A 10 12.04 -38.70 3.43
C SER A 10 10.70 -39.13 2.85
N LYS A 11 10.26 -40.33 3.23
CA LYS A 11 8.88 -40.79 3.03
C LYS A 11 7.98 -39.65 3.49
N THR A 12 7.23 -39.09 2.54
CA THR A 12 6.25 -38.04 2.79
C THR A 12 5.25 -38.56 3.81
N LEU A 13 5.44 -38.17 5.07
CA LEU A 13 4.48 -38.43 6.15
C LEU A 13 3.12 -37.95 5.64
N ARG A 14 2.15 -38.88 5.53
CA ARG A 14 0.79 -38.57 5.10
C ARG A 14 0.30 -37.35 5.90
N PRO A 15 -0.27 -36.32 5.27
CA PRO A 15 -0.74 -35.16 6.00
C PRO A 15 -1.74 -35.63 7.06
N PRO A 16 -1.55 -35.29 8.34
CA PRO A 16 -2.44 -35.76 9.38
C PRO A 16 -3.87 -35.32 9.04
N ARG A 17 -4.86 -36.20 9.23
CA ARG A 17 -6.29 -35.85 9.12
C ARG A 17 -6.64 -34.67 10.04
N ALA A 18 -5.89 -34.51 11.13
CA ALA A 18 -5.95 -33.37 12.05
C ALA A 18 -5.49 -32.07 11.37
N GLY A 19 -6.37 -31.07 11.33
CA GLY A 19 -6.09 -29.74 10.78
C GLY A 19 -6.76 -29.42 9.45
N ARG A 20 -7.48 -30.37 8.81
CA ARG A 20 -8.21 -30.13 7.54
C ARG A 20 -9.21 -28.97 7.61
N ALA A 21 -9.76 -28.68 8.78
CA ALA A 21 -10.63 -27.52 8.98
C ALA A 21 -9.94 -26.20 8.57
N TRP A 22 -8.65 -26.01 8.90
CA TRP A 22 -7.90 -24.81 8.50
C TRP A 22 -7.76 -24.70 6.98
N LEU A 23 -7.58 -25.85 6.30
CA LEU A 23 -7.51 -25.89 4.85
C LEU A 23 -8.84 -25.48 4.20
N TRP A 24 -9.95 -26.03 4.69
CA TRP A 24 -11.29 -25.67 4.19
C TRP A 24 -11.66 -24.23 4.50
N LEU A 25 -11.34 -23.73 5.69
CA LEU A 25 -11.54 -22.32 6.04
C LEU A 25 -10.71 -21.40 5.14
N SER A 26 -9.47 -21.77 4.83
CA SER A 26 -8.65 -21.04 3.83
C SER A 26 -9.26 -21.08 2.42
N ALA A 27 -9.88 -22.20 2.03
CA ALA A 27 -10.60 -22.30 0.76
C ALA A 27 -11.84 -21.41 0.74
N VAL A 28 -12.61 -21.34 1.83
CA VAL A 28 -13.76 -20.43 1.97
C VAL A 28 -13.30 -18.97 1.84
N VAL A 29 -12.23 -18.57 2.53
CA VAL A 29 -11.65 -17.23 2.38
C VAL A 29 -11.25 -16.95 0.92
N THR A 30 -10.65 -17.94 0.25
CA THR A 30 -10.27 -17.81 -1.16
C THR A 30 -11.49 -17.59 -2.05
N VAL A 31 -12.56 -18.36 -1.86
CA VAL A 31 -13.80 -18.19 -2.62
C VAL A 31 -14.40 -16.81 -2.37
N LEU A 32 -14.46 -16.36 -1.11
CA LEU A 32 -14.93 -15.01 -0.76
C LEU A 32 -14.12 -13.90 -1.45
N VAL A 33 -12.81 -14.07 -1.63
CA VAL A 33 -11.98 -13.09 -2.34
C VAL A 33 -12.20 -13.10 -3.85
N LEU A 34 -12.42 -14.27 -4.44
CA LEU A 34 -12.62 -14.43 -5.89
C LEU A 34 -14.05 -14.11 -6.33
N PHE A 35 -15.02 -14.18 -5.42
CA PHE A 35 -16.43 -14.02 -5.76
C PHE A 35 -16.76 -12.66 -6.39
N PRO A 36 -16.24 -11.51 -5.91
CA PRO A 36 -16.44 -10.22 -6.57
C PRO A 36 -15.86 -10.16 -7.98
N VAL A 37 -14.74 -10.83 -8.24
CA VAL A 37 -14.12 -10.87 -9.58
C VAL A 37 -14.98 -11.67 -10.55
N LEU A 38 -15.56 -12.78 -10.10
CA LEU A 38 -16.50 -13.58 -10.88
C LEU A 38 -17.79 -12.80 -11.16
N ALA A 39 -18.35 -12.16 -10.14
CA ALA A 39 -19.55 -11.32 -10.29
C ALA A 39 -19.32 -10.15 -11.25
N LEU A 40 -18.15 -9.51 -11.18
CA LEU A 40 -17.74 -8.47 -12.11
C LEU A 40 -17.71 -8.97 -13.57
N ALA A 41 -17.18 -10.17 -13.79
CA ALA A 41 -17.13 -10.78 -15.11
C ALA A 41 -18.53 -11.07 -15.66
N LEU A 42 -19.44 -11.56 -14.81
CA LEU A 42 -20.84 -11.80 -15.19
C LEU A 42 -21.60 -10.50 -15.47
N GLU A 43 -21.38 -9.45 -14.68
CA GLU A 43 -22.00 -8.15 -14.88
C GLU A 43 -21.57 -7.49 -16.19
N ALA A 44 -20.29 -7.61 -16.55
CA ALA A 44 -19.76 -7.08 -17.80
C ALA A 44 -20.41 -7.71 -19.06
N LEU A 45 -21.00 -8.90 -18.94
CA LEU A 45 -21.72 -9.58 -20.03
C LEU A 45 -23.16 -9.06 -20.22
N GLN A 46 -23.72 -8.35 -19.24
CA GLN A 46 -25.10 -7.85 -19.27
C GLN A 46 -25.27 -6.52 -20.03
N GLY A 47 -24.19 -5.98 -20.63
CA GLY A 47 -24.24 -4.74 -21.40
C GLY A 47 -25.06 -4.86 -22.69
N SER A 48 -25.56 -3.73 -23.19
CA SER A 48 -26.31 -3.69 -24.46
C SER A 48 -25.44 -4.10 -25.66
N ALA A 49 -26.08 -4.64 -26.71
CA ALA A 49 -25.40 -4.95 -27.96
C ALA A 49 -24.72 -3.68 -28.51
N GLY A 50 -23.39 -3.71 -28.64
CA GLY A 50 -22.58 -2.58 -29.10
C GLY A 50 -21.99 -1.68 -28.01
N LEU A 51 -22.30 -1.88 -26.72
CA LEU A 51 -21.69 -1.14 -25.61
C LEU A 51 -20.16 -1.34 -25.58
N TRP A 52 -19.72 -2.58 -25.76
CA TRP A 52 -18.29 -2.91 -25.85
C TRP A 52 -17.58 -2.16 -26.98
N SER A 53 -18.17 -2.12 -28.18
CA SER A 53 -17.61 -1.35 -29.30
C SER A 53 -17.61 0.14 -29.00
N HIS A 54 -18.70 0.67 -28.44
CA HIS A 54 -18.78 2.08 -28.11
C HIS A 54 -17.69 2.49 -27.11
N LEU A 55 -17.51 1.74 -26.03
CA LEU A 55 -16.46 1.99 -25.04
C LEU A 55 -15.06 1.85 -25.63
N ALA A 56 -14.83 0.83 -26.46
CA ALA A 56 -13.56 0.59 -27.13
C ALA A 56 -13.14 1.74 -28.07
N PHE A 57 -14.10 2.42 -28.70
CA PHE A 57 -13.82 3.51 -29.64
C PHE A 57 -13.89 4.92 -29.02
N THR A 58 -14.55 5.10 -27.87
CA THR A 58 -14.75 6.43 -27.27
C THR A 58 -13.91 6.65 -26.01
N THR A 59 -14.13 5.83 -24.98
CA THR A 59 -13.68 6.12 -23.61
C THR A 59 -12.38 5.38 -23.29
N LEU A 60 -12.28 4.12 -23.71
CA LEU A 60 -11.17 3.25 -23.35
C LEU A 60 -9.81 3.75 -23.89
N PRO A 61 -9.67 4.22 -25.15
CA PRO A 61 -8.37 4.64 -25.67
C PRO A 61 -7.80 5.85 -24.92
N ALA A 62 -8.63 6.86 -24.68
CA ALA A 62 -8.23 8.07 -23.95
C ALA A 62 -7.88 7.74 -22.49
N ALA A 63 -8.74 6.99 -21.80
CA ALA A 63 -8.51 6.63 -20.41
C ALA A 63 -7.28 5.71 -20.24
N PHE A 64 -7.05 4.79 -21.17
CA PHE A 64 -5.87 3.94 -21.20
C PHE A 64 -4.60 4.76 -21.43
N ALA A 65 -4.61 5.67 -22.41
CA ALA A 65 -3.47 6.56 -22.69
C ALA A 65 -3.14 7.44 -21.48
N ASP A 66 -4.13 8.12 -20.90
CA ASP A 66 -3.96 8.97 -19.72
C ASP A 66 -3.41 8.14 -18.53
N THR A 67 -3.92 6.91 -18.35
CA THR A 67 -3.41 5.99 -17.31
C THR A 67 -1.95 5.61 -17.56
N VAL A 68 -1.57 5.22 -18.77
CA VAL A 68 -0.19 4.82 -19.10
C VAL A 68 0.78 5.98 -18.97
N ILE A 69 0.40 7.19 -19.39
CA ILE A 69 1.19 8.41 -19.23
C ILE A 69 1.42 8.70 -17.75
N LEU A 70 0.35 8.66 -16.94
CA LEU A 70 0.43 8.89 -15.50
C LEU A 70 1.36 7.86 -14.84
N LEU A 71 1.15 6.56 -15.11
CA LEU A 71 1.98 5.50 -14.53
C LEU A 71 3.45 5.63 -14.93
N SER A 72 3.73 5.95 -16.19
CA SER A 72 5.11 6.12 -16.65
C SER A 72 5.80 7.29 -15.95
N GLY A 73 5.12 8.41 -15.81
CA GLY A 73 5.64 9.60 -15.12
C GLY A 73 5.85 9.36 -13.62
N VAL A 74 4.83 8.85 -12.92
CA VAL A 74 4.91 8.56 -11.48
C VAL A 74 5.97 7.51 -11.20
N GLY A 75 6.01 6.43 -12.00
CA GLY A 75 7.00 5.37 -11.88
C GLY A 75 8.43 5.88 -12.04
N LEU A 76 8.67 6.78 -13.00
CA LEU A 76 9.98 7.40 -13.22
C LEU A 76 10.40 8.26 -12.02
N ILE A 77 9.53 9.16 -11.55
CA ILE A 77 9.83 10.04 -10.40
C ILE A 77 10.06 9.19 -9.14
N ALA A 78 9.18 8.23 -8.85
CA ALA A 78 9.30 7.35 -7.71
C ALA A 78 10.60 6.52 -7.76
N ALA A 79 10.96 6.00 -8.94
CA ALA A 79 12.21 5.25 -9.14
C ALA A 79 13.44 6.12 -8.85
N VAL A 80 13.49 7.33 -9.43
CA VAL A 80 14.61 8.26 -9.29
C VAL A 80 14.73 8.73 -7.84
N LEU A 81 13.65 9.25 -7.25
CA LEU A 81 13.66 9.76 -5.88
C LEU A 81 13.92 8.62 -4.88
N GLY A 82 13.18 7.51 -4.95
CA GLY A 82 13.34 6.41 -4.00
C GLY A 82 14.73 5.79 -4.02
N THR A 83 15.29 5.57 -5.21
CA THR A 83 16.63 4.98 -5.37
C THR A 83 17.73 5.95 -4.92
N SER A 84 17.64 7.22 -5.33
CA SER A 84 18.64 8.23 -4.97
C SER A 84 18.62 8.50 -3.47
N MET A 85 17.45 8.70 -2.85
CA MET A 85 17.35 8.92 -1.41
C MET A 85 17.84 7.70 -0.62
N ALA A 86 17.50 6.48 -1.06
CA ALA A 86 17.99 5.24 -0.45
C ALA A 86 19.52 5.15 -0.51
N TRP A 87 20.13 5.51 -1.63
CA TRP A 87 21.58 5.53 -1.77
C TRP A 87 22.21 6.61 -0.89
N LEU A 88 21.71 7.84 -0.89
CA LEU A 88 22.30 8.95 -0.15
C LEU A 88 22.37 8.68 1.36
N VAL A 89 21.27 8.22 1.97
CA VAL A 89 21.25 7.93 3.42
C VAL A 89 21.90 6.60 3.80
N THR A 90 22.27 5.77 2.82
CA THR A 90 23.04 4.54 3.08
C THR A 90 24.52 4.77 2.89
N ALA A 91 24.88 5.51 1.84
CA ALA A 91 26.25 5.65 1.38
C ALA A 91 27.04 6.75 2.08
N TYR A 92 26.37 7.77 2.62
CA TYR A 92 26.98 8.94 3.24
C TYR A 92 26.50 9.13 4.68
N ASP A 93 27.38 9.64 5.52
CA ASP A 93 27.13 9.99 6.91
C ASP A 93 27.28 11.49 7.11
N PHE A 94 26.16 12.19 7.27
CA PHE A 94 26.09 13.64 7.43
C PHE A 94 25.15 14.02 8.58
N ARG A 95 25.30 15.23 9.13
CA ARG A 95 24.48 15.70 10.27
C ARG A 95 23.00 15.70 9.88
N GLY A 96 22.15 15.08 10.71
CA GLY A 96 20.70 14.96 10.47
C GLY A 96 20.28 13.73 9.66
N ARG A 97 21.21 12.91 9.16
CA ARG A 97 20.91 11.65 8.46
C ARG A 97 19.95 10.75 9.22
N ALA A 98 20.17 10.54 10.52
CA ALA A 98 19.34 9.67 11.35
C ALA A 98 17.88 10.13 11.43
N VAL A 99 17.61 11.43 11.27
CA VAL A 99 16.25 11.97 11.17
C VAL A 99 15.66 11.66 9.79
N LEU A 100 16.42 11.93 8.74
CA LEU A 100 15.99 11.71 7.36
C LEU A 100 15.71 10.23 7.05
N GLU A 101 16.45 9.29 7.65
CA GLU A 101 16.24 7.85 7.44
C GLU A 101 14.81 7.38 7.73
N TRP A 102 14.13 7.99 8.71
CA TRP A 102 12.72 7.69 8.98
C TRP A 102 11.79 8.76 8.42
N ALA A 103 12.22 10.03 8.32
CA ALA A 103 11.39 11.08 7.76
C ALA A 103 11.07 10.86 6.27
N LEU A 104 11.98 10.19 5.53
CA LEU A 104 11.76 9.77 4.14
C LEU A 104 10.61 8.76 3.96
N LEU A 105 10.07 8.22 5.05
CA LEU A 105 8.89 7.35 5.05
C LEU A 105 7.57 8.11 5.28
N LEU A 106 7.65 9.34 5.80
CA LEU A 106 6.47 10.13 6.20
C LEU A 106 5.47 10.40 5.08
N PRO A 107 5.87 10.61 3.80
CA PRO A 107 4.89 10.82 2.73
C PRO A 107 3.86 9.68 2.59
N LEU A 108 4.19 8.44 3.01
CA LEU A 108 3.22 7.32 3.02
C LEU A 108 2.06 7.50 4.00
N ALA A 109 2.22 8.39 4.99
CA ALA A 109 1.18 8.68 5.98
C ALA A 109 0.03 9.50 5.41
N VAL A 110 0.27 10.25 4.33
CA VAL A 110 -0.72 11.15 3.75
C VAL A 110 -1.26 10.51 2.46
N PRO A 111 -2.58 10.28 2.38
CA PRO A 111 -3.19 9.82 1.14
C PRO A 111 -3.01 10.84 0.01
N THR A 112 -2.85 10.33 -1.20
CA THR A 112 -2.64 11.11 -2.43
C THR A 112 -3.74 12.13 -2.69
N TYR A 113 -5.01 11.80 -2.42
CA TYR A 113 -6.13 12.74 -2.57
C TYR A 113 -6.02 13.94 -1.61
N ILE A 114 -5.57 13.73 -0.37
CA ILE A 114 -5.32 14.80 0.60
C ILE A 114 -4.19 15.72 0.10
N ILE A 115 -3.14 15.14 -0.47
CA ILE A 115 -2.03 15.90 -1.04
C ILE A 115 -2.51 16.75 -2.21
N ALA A 116 -3.31 16.19 -3.12
CA ALA A 116 -3.86 16.92 -4.25
C ALA A 116 -4.69 18.13 -3.80
N TYR A 117 -5.52 17.98 -2.77
CA TYR A 117 -6.32 19.07 -2.20
C TYR A 117 -5.43 20.14 -1.58
N ALA A 118 -4.49 19.75 -0.70
CA ALA A 118 -3.58 20.71 -0.07
C ALA A 118 -2.73 21.49 -1.08
N TYR A 119 -2.27 20.82 -2.14
CA TYR A 119 -1.43 21.46 -3.16
C TYR A 119 -2.20 22.34 -4.13
N LEU A 120 -3.47 22.06 -4.39
CA LEU A 120 -4.31 22.97 -5.16
C LEU A 120 -4.32 24.36 -4.51
N ASP A 121 -4.43 24.40 -3.20
CA ASP A 121 -4.52 25.64 -2.43
C ASP A 121 -3.21 26.33 -2.22
N LEU A 122 -2.20 25.56 -1.81
CA LEU A 122 -0.85 26.06 -1.65
C LEU A 122 -0.38 26.73 -2.95
N LEU A 123 -0.64 26.11 -4.09
CA LEU A 123 -0.27 26.59 -5.42
C LEU A 123 -1.39 27.34 -6.13
N HIS A 124 -2.50 27.66 -5.47
CA HIS A 124 -3.54 28.46 -6.09
C HIS A 124 -2.97 29.83 -6.51
N PRO A 125 -3.46 30.49 -7.58
CA PRO A 125 -2.96 31.80 -7.95
C PRO A 125 -3.03 32.81 -6.79
N VAL A 126 -4.05 32.80 -5.94
CA VAL A 126 -4.06 33.65 -4.71
C VAL A 126 -3.56 32.94 -3.45
N GLY A 127 -3.01 31.73 -3.61
CA GLY A 127 -2.50 30.90 -2.53
C GLY A 127 -1.17 31.40 -1.95
N PRO A 128 -0.76 30.86 -0.79
CA PRO A 128 0.38 31.36 -0.03
C PRO A 128 1.72 31.20 -0.78
N VAL A 129 1.91 30.12 -1.55
CA VAL A 129 3.19 29.90 -2.26
C VAL A 129 3.33 30.87 -3.42
N GLN A 130 2.33 30.97 -4.30
CA GLN A 130 2.37 31.93 -5.41
C GLN A 130 2.38 33.37 -4.91
N GLY A 131 1.66 33.68 -3.83
CA GLY A 131 1.68 34.99 -3.17
C GLY A 131 3.07 35.37 -2.66
N ALA A 132 3.77 34.46 -1.99
CA ALA A 132 5.14 34.69 -1.53
C ALA A 132 6.12 34.89 -2.69
N VAL A 133 6.03 34.07 -3.75
CA VAL A 133 6.86 34.22 -4.95
C VAL A 133 6.60 35.55 -5.65
N ARG A 134 5.33 35.94 -5.78
CA ARG A 134 4.96 37.25 -6.35
C ARG A 134 5.51 38.41 -5.53
N PHE A 135 5.37 38.36 -4.21
CA PHE A 135 5.92 39.37 -3.32
C PHE A 135 7.44 39.51 -3.48
N LEU A 136 8.16 38.38 -3.57
CA LEU A 136 9.62 38.36 -3.77
C LEU A 136 10.05 38.90 -5.15
N LEU A 137 9.23 38.71 -6.18
CA LEU A 137 9.50 39.18 -7.54
C LEU A 137 8.97 40.60 -7.82
N GLY A 138 8.26 41.21 -6.86
CA GLY A 138 7.67 42.54 -7.02
C GLY A 138 6.41 42.58 -7.90
N TYR A 139 5.66 41.49 -7.99
CA TYR A 139 4.38 41.42 -8.71
C TYR A 139 3.20 41.62 -7.77
N ASP A 140 2.29 42.53 -8.11
CA ASP A 140 1.11 42.87 -7.30
C ASP A 140 -0.12 42.03 -7.66
N SER A 141 -0.15 41.45 -8.86
CA SER A 141 -1.33 40.74 -9.38
C SER A 141 -1.02 39.30 -9.84
N PRO A 142 -1.92 38.33 -9.58
CA PRO A 142 -1.86 37.01 -10.20
C PRO A 142 -1.91 37.01 -11.74
N ARG A 143 -2.32 38.13 -12.36
CA ARG A 143 -2.29 38.29 -13.82
C ARG A 143 -0.89 38.52 -14.36
N GLN A 144 0.01 39.09 -13.55
CA GLN A 144 1.39 39.39 -13.93
C GLN A 144 2.31 38.17 -13.79
N PHE A 145 2.02 37.31 -12.80
CA PHE A 145 2.74 36.07 -12.58
C PHE A 145 1.81 34.96 -12.08
N ARG A 146 1.83 33.84 -12.80
CA ARG A 146 1.09 32.63 -12.46
C ARG A 146 1.94 31.40 -12.81
N LEU A 147 2.08 30.47 -11.88
CA LEU A 147 2.67 29.16 -12.16
C LEU A 147 1.71 28.28 -12.99
N PRO A 148 2.21 27.27 -13.72
CA PRO A 148 1.38 26.31 -14.42
C PRO A 148 0.32 25.68 -13.52
N ASP A 149 -0.87 25.40 -14.07
CA ASP A 149 -1.96 24.82 -13.30
C ASP A 149 -1.61 23.42 -12.81
N ILE A 150 -1.80 23.20 -11.51
CA ILE A 150 -1.56 21.90 -10.88
C ILE A 150 -2.64 20.88 -11.27
N ARG A 151 -3.84 21.33 -11.68
CA ARG A 151 -4.88 20.49 -12.30
C ARG A 151 -4.49 20.11 -13.72
N SER A 152 -3.47 19.28 -13.83
CA SER A 152 -2.92 18.80 -15.08
C SER A 152 -2.28 17.42 -14.90
N MET A 153 -2.07 16.70 -16.00
CA MET A 153 -1.32 15.44 -16.02
C MET A 153 0.07 15.59 -15.37
N GLY A 154 0.78 16.69 -15.69
CA GLY A 154 2.09 16.99 -15.12
C GLY A 154 2.04 17.21 -13.60
N GLY A 155 1.05 17.96 -13.12
CA GLY A 155 0.82 18.17 -11.69
C GLY A 155 0.53 16.86 -10.96
N CYS A 156 -0.33 16.00 -11.53
CA CYS A 156 -0.63 14.68 -10.99
C CYS A 156 0.62 13.79 -10.92
N ILE A 157 1.41 13.71 -11.99
CA ILE A 157 2.66 12.95 -12.04
C ILE A 157 3.63 13.39 -10.94
N VAL A 158 3.85 14.70 -10.80
CA VAL A 158 4.78 15.26 -9.80
C VAL A 158 4.30 14.97 -8.39
N LEU A 159 3.05 15.30 -8.06
CA LEU A 159 2.52 15.12 -6.71
C LEU A 159 2.52 13.66 -6.29
N LEU A 160 1.97 12.75 -7.12
CA LEU A 160 1.96 11.33 -6.81
C LEU A 160 3.39 10.76 -6.74
N GLY A 161 4.30 11.20 -7.59
CA GLY A 161 5.72 10.80 -7.53
C GLY A 161 6.40 11.16 -6.21
N PHE A 162 6.17 12.37 -5.69
CA PHE A 162 6.71 12.82 -4.40
C PHE A 162 6.04 12.16 -3.18
N VAL A 163 4.84 11.63 -3.34
CA VAL A 163 4.13 10.92 -2.26
C VAL A 163 4.47 9.43 -2.26
N LEU A 164 4.61 8.83 -3.44
CA LEU A 164 4.72 7.38 -3.62
C LEU A 164 6.18 6.88 -3.76
N TYR A 165 7.19 7.76 -3.88
CA TYR A 165 8.60 7.33 -3.86
C TYR A 165 9.00 6.45 -2.67
N PRO A 166 8.40 6.54 -1.45
CA PRO A 166 8.83 5.71 -0.34
C PRO A 166 8.62 4.21 -0.59
N TYR A 167 7.67 3.83 -1.45
CA TYR A 167 7.48 2.44 -1.90
C TYR A 167 8.72 1.89 -2.62
N VAL A 168 9.50 2.75 -3.29
CA VAL A 168 10.80 2.41 -3.88
C VAL A 168 11.92 2.50 -2.86
N TYR A 169 11.91 3.54 -2.02
CA TYR A 169 12.94 3.80 -1.02
C TYR A 169 13.16 2.62 -0.07
N ILE A 170 12.09 2.06 0.51
CA ILE A 170 12.15 1.01 1.53
C ILE A 170 12.89 -0.25 1.02
N PRO A 171 12.42 -0.94 -0.05
CA PRO A 171 13.07 -2.15 -0.52
C PRO A 171 14.47 -1.87 -1.08
N THR A 172 14.66 -0.71 -1.74
CA THR A 172 15.96 -0.35 -2.32
C THR A 172 17.01 -0.10 -1.24
N ARG A 173 16.64 0.60 -0.15
CA ARG A 173 17.52 0.81 1.00
C ARG A 173 17.84 -0.50 1.71
N ALA A 174 16.86 -1.37 1.91
CA ALA A 174 17.09 -2.69 2.48
C ALA A 174 18.14 -3.46 1.68
N MET A 175 18.03 -3.45 0.35
CA MET A 175 19.04 -4.06 -0.51
C MET A 175 20.42 -3.44 -0.36
N PHE A 176 20.55 -2.10 -0.38
CA PHE A 176 21.85 -1.44 -0.20
C PHE A 176 22.50 -1.76 1.16
N LEU A 177 21.72 -1.89 2.23
CA LEU A 177 22.23 -2.25 3.55
C LEU A 177 22.71 -3.70 3.64
N THR A 178 22.05 -4.60 2.91
CA THR A 178 22.38 -6.04 2.91
C THR A 178 23.43 -6.44 1.87
N GLN A 179 23.96 -5.50 1.07
CA GLN A 179 25.04 -5.77 0.12
C GLN A 179 26.33 -6.13 0.87
N SER A 180 27.02 -7.18 0.39
CA SER A 180 28.27 -7.62 0.98
C SER A 180 29.38 -6.60 0.75
N ALA A 181 30.02 -6.13 1.83
CA ALA A 181 31.22 -5.29 1.77
C ALA A 181 32.28 -5.83 0.81
N SER A 182 32.42 -7.16 0.68
CA SER A 182 33.39 -7.81 -0.21
C SER A 182 33.23 -7.44 -1.69
N LEU A 183 32.02 -7.31 -2.22
CA LEU A 183 31.79 -6.91 -3.61
C LEU A 183 32.20 -5.46 -3.86
N ILE A 184 32.02 -4.61 -2.83
CA ILE A 184 32.35 -3.19 -2.88
C ILE A 184 33.85 -2.99 -2.72
N GLU A 185 34.49 -3.72 -1.81
CA GLU A 185 35.93 -3.76 -1.62
C GLU A 185 36.63 -4.28 -2.88
N ALA A 186 36.15 -5.37 -3.47
CA ALA A 186 36.68 -5.89 -4.73
C ALA A 186 36.58 -4.85 -5.86
N ALA A 187 35.45 -4.15 -5.98
CA ALA A 187 35.29 -3.08 -6.97
C ALA A 187 36.29 -1.93 -6.71
N ARG A 188 36.54 -1.55 -5.45
CA ARG A 188 37.55 -0.54 -5.10
C ARG A 188 38.97 -0.99 -5.45
N THR A 189 39.31 -2.25 -5.18
CA THR A 189 40.61 -2.84 -5.56
C THR A 189 40.82 -2.84 -7.07
N LEU A 190 39.75 -3.02 -7.85
CA LEU A 190 39.75 -2.89 -9.32
C LEU A 190 39.74 -1.43 -9.82
N GLY A 191 40.00 -0.45 -8.95
CA GLY A 191 40.09 0.98 -9.32
C GLY A 191 38.75 1.66 -9.60
N VAL A 192 37.62 1.05 -9.24
CA VAL A 192 36.31 1.65 -9.45
C VAL A 192 36.06 2.77 -8.43
N SER A 193 35.91 3.99 -8.93
CA SER A 193 35.54 5.16 -8.11
C SER A 193 34.18 4.97 -7.43
N ARG A 194 33.90 5.71 -6.35
CA ARG A 194 32.64 5.57 -5.59
C ARG A 194 31.38 5.85 -6.43
N LYS A 195 31.46 6.80 -7.38
CA LYS A 195 30.40 7.02 -8.38
C LYS A 195 30.25 5.80 -9.29
N GLY A 196 31.37 5.19 -9.69
CA GLY A 196 31.39 3.93 -10.44
C GLY A 196 30.79 2.75 -9.65
N ILE A 197 31.01 2.68 -8.33
CA ILE A 197 30.42 1.64 -7.46
C ILE A 197 28.89 1.72 -7.50
N PHE A 198 28.32 2.92 -7.46
CA PHE A 198 26.86 3.09 -7.58
C PHE A 198 26.35 2.52 -8.90
N TRP A 199 26.88 2.98 -10.04
CA TRP A 199 26.36 2.62 -11.36
C TRP A 199 26.68 1.17 -11.79
N ARG A 200 27.84 0.65 -11.39
CA ARG A 200 28.34 -0.67 -11.85
C ARG A 200 28.05 -1.81 -10.89
N VAL A 201 27.85 -1.54 -9.60
CA VAL A 201 27.67 -2.58 -8.57
C VAL A 201 26.36 -2.40 -7.82
N ALA A 202 26.20 -1.29 -7.10
CA ALA A 202 25.08 -1.13 -6.18
C ALA A 202 23.73 -1.07 -6.89
N LEU A 203 23.60 -0.23 -7.92
CA LEU A 203 22.36 -0.05 -8.66
C LEU A 203 21.96 -1.32 -9.43
N PRO A 204 22.83 -2.00 -10.21
CA PRO A 204 22.48 -3.27 -10.85
C PRO A 204 21.98 -4.34 -9.89
N LEU A 205 22.62 -4.48 -8.72
CA LEU A 205 22.19 -5.42 -7.67
C LEU A 205 20.87 -5.00 -6.99
N ALA A 206 20.56 -3.71 -6.95
CA ALA A 206 19.32 -3.18 -6.39
C ALA A 206 18.15 -3.13 -7.38
N ARG A 207 18.38 -3.29 -8.69
CA ARG A 207 17.33 -3.27 -9.73
C ARG A 207 16.09 -4.10 -9.40
N PRO A 208 16.18 -5.34 -8.84
CA PRO A 208 15.00 -6.12 -8.48
C PRO A 208 14.16 -5.43 -7.39
N ALA A 209 14.80 -4.82 -6.39
CA ALA A 209 14.10 -4.09 -5.34
C ALA A 209 13.49 -2.78 -5.84
N VAL A 210 14.18 -2.07 -6.73
CA VAL A 210 13.62 -0.89 -7.40
C VAL A 210 12.37 -1.28 -8.19
N ALA A 211 12.41 -2.36 -8.98
CA ALA A 211 11.26 -2.84 -9.74
C ALA A 211 10.06 -3.24 -8.85
N VAL A 212 10.32 -3.91 -7.72
CA VAL A 212 9.28 -4.23 -6.71
C VAL A 212 8.64 -2.94 -6.20
N GLY A 213 9.46 -1.97 -5.78
CA GLY A 213 8.96 -0.73 -5.21
C GLY A 213 8.21 0.15 -6.21
N VAL A 214 8.69 0.21 -7.46
CA VAL A 214 7.99 0.93 -8.55
C VAL A 214 6.64 0.29 -8.77
N SER A 215 6.57 -1.04 -8.83
CA SER A 215 5.31 -1.74 -9.07
C SER A 215 4.28 -1.51 -7.96
N LEU A 216 4.72 -1.44 -6.71
CA LEU A 216 3.86 -1.06 -5.59
C LEU A 216 3.36 0.38 -5.71
N ALA A 217 4.23 1.33 -6.09
CA ALA A 217 3.82 2.72 -6.34
C ALA A 217 2.81 2.83 -7.50
N LEU A 218 3.01 2.05 -8.58
CA LEU A 218 2.09 2.01 -9.71
C LEU A 218 0.74 1.40 -9.35
N MET A 219 0.70 0.38 -8.49
CA MET A 219 -0.55 -0.18 -7.97
C MET A 219 -1.33 0.84 -7.13
N GLU A 220 -0.64 1.61 -6.27
CA GLU A 220 -1.30 2.68 -5.51
C GLU A 220 -1.79 3.81 -6.43
N THR A 221 -1.04 4.13 -7.50
CA THR A 221 -1.44 5.10 -8.53
C THR A 221 -2.68 4.62 -9.29
N LEU A 222 -2.73 3.34 -9.70
CA LEU A 222 -3.91 2.74 -10.34
C LEU A 222 -5.12 2.70 -9.41
N ASN A 223 -4.90 2.64 -8.10
CA ASN A 223 -5.99 2.66 -7.14
C ASN A 223 -6.59 4.05 -6.92
N ASP A 224 -5.88 5.11 -7.29
CA ASP A 224 -6.28 6.46 -6.94
C ASP A 224 -7.44 6.98 -7.82
N VAL A 225 -8.55 7.31 -7.15
CA VAL A 225 -9.66 8.07 -7.74
C VAL A 225 -9.55 9.54 -7.35
N GLY A 226 -9.39 9.81 -6.04
CA GLY A 226 -9.57 11.15 -5.49
C GLY A 226 -8.56 12.19 -6.00
N ALA A 227 -7.27 11.87 -6.07
CA ALA A 227 -6.27 12.80 -6.61
C ALA A 227 -6.37 12.91 -8.13
N ALA A 228 -6.50 11.77 -8.81
CA ALA A 228 -6.56 11.73 -10.28
C ALA A 228 -7.75 12.52 -10.82
N GLU A 229 -8.96 12.28 -10.28
CA GLU A 229 -10.17 13.00 -10.67
C GLU A 229 -10.05 14.50 -10.37
N PHE A 230 -9.59 14.85 -9.17
CA PHE A 230 -9.52 16.24 -8.74
C PHE A 230 -8.48 17.08 -9.50
N LEU A 231 -7.38 16.45 -9.92
CA LEU A 231 -6.37 17.07 -10.78
C LEU A 231 -6.75 17.02 -12.27
N GLY A 232 -7.95 16.53 -12.61
CA GLY A 232 -8.48 16.53 -13.96
C GLY A 232 -7.89 15.45 -14.87
N VAL A 233 -7.34 14.37 -14.31
CA VAL A 233 -6.75 13.25 -15.06
C VAL A 233 -7.75 12.11 -15.19
N ARG A 234 -8.08 11.74 -16.43
CA ARG A 234 -9.09 10.70 -16.74
C ARG A 234 -8.46 9.31 -16.77
N THR A 235 -8.09 8.78 -15.62
CA THR A 235 -7.57 7.41 -15.54
C THR A 235 -8.68 6.38 -15.80
N LEU A 236 -8.31 5.11 -16.04
CA LEU A 236 -9.27 4.01 -16.10
C LEU A 236 -10.10 3.91 -14.81
N THR A 237 -9.46 4.16 -13.67
CA THR A 237 -10.10 4.12 -12.34
C THR A 237 -11.15 5.22 -12.19
N VAL A 238 -10.84 6.44 -12.63
CA VAL A 238 -11.80 7.56 -12.68
C VAL A 238 -12.90 7.30 -13.71
N SER A 239 -12.57 6.64 -14.82
CA SER A 239 -13.56 6.28 -15.85
C SER A 239 -14.57 5.24 -15.36
N ILE A 240 -14.12 4.26 -14.56
CA ILE A 240 -15.03 3.30 -13.88
C ILE A 240 -15.98 4.05 -12.95
N TYR A 241 -15.42 4.94 -12.11
CA TYR A 241 -16.20 5.74 -11.17
C TYR A 241 -17.26 6.60 -11.87
N THR A 242 -16.87 7.38 -12.88
CA THR A 242 -17.79 8.27 -13.60
C THR A 242 -18.83 7.52 -14.44
N THR A 243 -18.48 6.37 -15.01
CA THR A 243 -19.44 5.53 -15.77
C THR A 243 -20.53 4.98 -14.86
N TRP A 244 -20.16 4.53 -13.65
CA TRP A 244 -21.15 4.08 -12.68
C TRP A 244 -21.93 5.25 -12.06
N ILE A 245 -21.25 6.22 -11.45
CA ILE A 245 -21.91 7.25 -10.63
C ILE A 245 -22.59 8.32 -11.48
N THR A 246 -21.95 8.79 -12.55
CA THR A 246 -22.49 9.89 -13.36
C THR A 246 -23.42 9.37 -14.46
N ARG A 247 -23.15 8.19 -15.03
CA ARG A 247 -23.94 7.63 -16.14
C ARG A 247 -24.91 6.52 -15.72
N SER A 248 -24.86 6.07 -14.47
CA SER A 248 -25.69 4.97 -13.96
C SER A 248 -25.56 3.67 -14.76
N ASP A 249 -24.38 3.44 -15.35
CA ASP A 249 -24.10 2.29 -16.22
C ASP A 249 -23.19 1.28 -15.49
N LEU A 250 -23.81 0.34 -14.76
CA LEU A 250 -23.09 -0.69 -14.02
C LEU A 250 -22.38 -1.71 -14.94
N PRO A 251 -23.03 -2.24 -16.00
CA PRO A 251 -22.34 -3.12 -16.94
C PRO A 251 -21.15 -2.43 -17.60
N GLY A 252 -21.29 -1.19 -18.07
CA GLY A 252 -20.17 -0.44 -18.68
C GLY A 252 -19.02 -0.20 -17.69
N ALA A 253 -19.33 0.14 -16.43
CA ALA A 253 -18.31 0.24 -15.38
C ALA A 253 -17.61 -1.10 -15.11
N ALA A 254 -18.34 -2.22 -15.12
CA ALA A 254 -17.76 -3.55 -14.99
C ALA A 254 -16.83 -3.91 -16.16
N GLN A 255 -17.18 -3.53 -17.39
CA GLN A 255 -16.35 -3.72 -18.58
C GLN A 255 -15.01 -2.94 -18.47
N LEU A 256 -15.06 -1.67 -18.05
CA LEU A 256 -13.87 -0.87 -17.79
C LEU A 256 -13.03 -1.44 -16.63
N ALA A 257 -13.68 -1.96 -15.59
CA ALA A 257 -13.01 -2.60 -14.46
C ALA A 257 -12.29 -3.90 -14.85
N LEU A 258 -12.83 -4.69 -15.77
CA LEU A 258 -12.11 -5.84 -16.35
C LEU A 258 -10.89 -5.42 -17.17
N ALA A 259 -11.00 -4.34 -17.95
CA ALA A 259 -9.86 -3.81 -18.70
C ALA A 259 -8.73 -3.33 -17.76
N LEU A 260 -9.08 -2.65 -16.67
CA LEU A 260 -8.14 -2.26 -15.62
C LEU A 260 -7.54 -3.48 -14.91
N LEU A 261 -8.34 -4.49 -14.58
CA LEU A 261 -7.85 -5.73 -13.98
C LEU A 261 -6.86 -6.46 -14.91
N PHE A 262 -7.13 -6.48 -16.21
CA PHE A 262 -6.20 -7.01 -17.21
C PHE A 262 -4.87 -6.23 -17.22
N LEU A 263 -4.92 -4.89 -17.21
CA LEU A 263 -3.73 -4.05 -17.13
C LEU A 263 -2.89 -4.33 -15.87
N VAL A 264 -3.55 -4.46 -14.71
CA VAL A 264 -2.91 -4.82 -13.44
C VAL A 264 -2.24 -6.19 -13.53
N VAL A 265 -2.94 -7.20 -14.05
CA VAL A 265 -2.40 -8.55 -14.21
C VAL A 265 -1.21 -8.56 -15.16
N ALA A 266 -1.28 -7.80 -16.26
CA ALA A 266 -0.17 -7.63 -17.19
C ALA A 266 1.04 -6.99 -16.51
N LEU A 267 0.85 -5.89 -15.77
CA LEU A 267 1.90 -5.19 -15.03
C LEU A 267 2.58 -6.12 -14.02
N VAL A 268 1.79 -6.82 -13.20
CA VAL A 268 2.29 -7.81 -12.22
C VAL A 268 3.04 -8.96 -12.89
N SER A 269 2.57 -9.39 -14.06
CA SER A 269 3.19 -10.51 -14.79
C SER A 269 4.54 -10.12 -15.39
N ILE A 270 4.63 -8.93 -16.00
CA ILE A 270 5.87 -8.35 -16.52
C ILE A 270 6.89 -8.18 -15.39
N GLU A 271 6.45 -7.61 -14.27
CA GLU A 271 7.24 -7.43 -13.06
C GLU A 271 7.80 -8.77 -12.54
N ARG A 272 6.92 -9.77 -12.37
CA ARG A 272 7.33 -11.11 -11.92
C ARG A 272 8.30 -11.77 -12.89
N TRP A 273 8.07 -11.63 -14.20
CA TRP A 273 8.93 -12.17 -15.24
C TRP A 273 10.32 -11.53 -15.21
N ALA A 274 10.40 -10.20 -15.11
CA ALA A 274 11.65 -9.45 -15.01
C ALA A 274 12.51 -9.89 -13.82
N ARG A 275 11.89 -10.33 -12.71
CA ARG A 275 12.61 -10.84 -11.52
C ARG A 275 13.09 -12.28 -11.62
N ARG A 276 12.58 -13.11 -12.55
CA ARG A 276 12.83 -14.58 -12.53
C ARG A 276 14.32 -14.95 -12.57
N LYS A 277 15.14 -14.13 -13.24
CA LYS A 277 16.58 -14.37 -13.42
C LYS A 277 17.47 -13.71 -12.36
N GLN A 278 16.88 -13.00 -11.39
CA GLN A 278 17.58 -12.13 -10.44
C GLN A 278 17.66 -12.73 -9.03
N ARG A 279 17.57 -14.07 -8.89
CA ARG A 279 17.86 -14.78 -7.64
C ARG A 279 19.37 -14.78 -7.40
N PHE A 280 19.93 -13.63 -7.07
CA PHE A 280 21.25 -13.58 -6.49
C PHE A 280 21.16 -14.22 -5.10
N ALA A 281 21.76 -15.41 -4.98
CA ALA A 281 21.91 -16.10 -3.71
C ALA A 281 22.81 -15.26 -2.81
N SER A 282 22.21 -14.41 -1.97
CA SER A 282 22.92 -13.87 -0.81
C SER A 282 22.99 -14.99 0.23
N ASN A 283 24.13 -15.68 0.30
CA ASN A 283 24.47 -16.45 1.49
C ASN A 283 24.75 -15.45 2.62
N ILE A 284 23.68 -15.09 3.35
CA ILE A 284 23.57 -14.01 4.37
C ILE A 284 24.38 -14.30 5.65
N ARG A 285 25.31 -15.25 5.68
CA ARG A 285 25.95 -15.61 6.94
C ARG A 285 26.99 -14.61 7.44
N HIS A 286 27.64 -13.81 6.58
CA HIS A 286 28.70 -12.86 6.97
C HIS A 286 28.76 -11.63 6.03
N SER A 287 27.69 -10.82 5.98
CA SER A 287 27.75 -9.52 5.28
C SER A 287 28.10 -8.42 6.28
N ARG A 288 29.35 -7.95 6.28
CA ARG A 288 29.63 -6.61 6.87
C ARG A 288 28.90 -5.58 6.01
N GLY A 289 28.10 -4.75 6.66
CA GLY A 289 27.31 -3.71 6.00
C GLY A 289 28.18 -2.62 5.35
N PHE A 290 27.54 -1.79 4.53
CA PHE A 290 28.19 -0.67 3.86
C PHE A 290 28.70 0.37 4.88
N ASP A 291 30.01 0.60 4.94
CA ASP A 291 30.58 1.70 5.76
C ASP A 291 30.33 3.07 5.10
N PRO A 292 29.53 3.94 5.74
CA PRO A 292 29.14 5.21 5.16
C PRO A 292 30.31 6.21 5.19
N LEU A 293 30.43 7.03 4.15
CA LEU A 293 31.46 8.07 4.08
C LEU A 293 31.03 9.25 4.95
N LYS A 294 31.83 9.62 5.95
CA LYS A 294 31.61 10.83 6.74
C LYS A 294 31.79 12.07 5.87
N VAL A 295 30.76 12.91 5.79
CA VAL A 295 30.76 14.18 5.06
C VAL A 295 30.36 15.29 6.02
N SER A 296 31.23 16.27 6.20
CA SER A 296 31.02 17.43 7.07
C SER A 296 30.99 18.74 6.28
N GLY A 297 30.61 19.83 6.95
CA GLY A 297 30.56 21.17 6.36
C GLY A 297 29.46 21.35 5.32
N PHE A 298 29.74 22.18 4.31
CA PHE A 298 28.80 22.57 3.25
C PHE A 298 28.22 21.37 2.47
N HIS A 299 29.06 20.40 2.13
CA HIS A 299 28.62 19.20 1.41
C HIS A 299 27.64 18.36 2.23
N GLY A 300 27.85 18.26 3.55
CA GLY A 300 26.92 17.57 4.45
C GLY A 300 25.57 18.29 4.54
N ALA A 301 25.58 19.62 4.57
CA ALA A 301 24.36 20.43 4.53
C ALA A 301 23.61 20.29 3.21
N TRP A 302 24.32 20.28 2.08
CA TRP A 302 23.70 20.08 0.76
C TRP A 302 23.04 18.71 0.63
N LEU A 303 23.68 17.64 1.11
CA LEU A 303 23.08 16.30 1.17
C LEU A 303 21.84 16.24 2.05
N PHE A 304 21.87 16.93 3.19
CA PHE A 304 20.70 17.07 4.06
C PHE A 304 19.54 17.76 3.33
N CYS A 305 19.79 18.91 2.70
CA CYS A 305 18.78 19.65 1.95
C CYS A 305 18.20 18.80 0.81
N LEU A 306 19.05 18.11 0.04
CA LEU A 306 18.61 17.26 -1.05
C LEU A 306 17.69 16.12 -0.57
N CYS A 307 17.99 15.52 0.58
CA CYS A 307 17.15 14.48 1.18
C CYS A 307 15.89 15.05 1.85
N ALA A 308 15.92 16.31 2.29
CA ALA A 308 14.78 16.97 2.90
C ALA A 308 13.73 17.37 1.86
N ILE A 309 14.11 17.70 0.62
CA ILE A 309 13.18 18.16 -0.43
C ILE A 309 11.97 17.21 -0.61
N PRO A 310 12.15 15.88 -0.82
CA PRO A 310 11.02 15.00 -0.99
C PRO A 310 10.13 14.89 0.24
N VAL A 311 10.70 15.01 1.44
CA VAL A 311 9.94 15.00 2.71
C VAL A 311 9.14 16.29 2.87
N MET A 312 9.73 17.43 2.49
CA MET A 312 9.07 18.73 2.54
C MET A 312 7.86 18.75 1.62
N ILE A 313 8.03 18.27 0.38
CA ILE A 313 6.97 18.26 -0.62
C ILE A 313 5.91 17.17 -0.31
N GLY A 314 6.35 15.95 -0.07
CA GLY A 314 5.44 14.82 0.13
C GLY A 314 4.72 14.79 1.48
N PHE A 315 5.16 15.58 2.47
CA PHE A 315 4.59 15.50 3.82
C PHE A 315 4.56 16.84 4.58
N VAL A 316 5.69 17.51 4.80
CA VAL A 316 5.75 18.60 5.79
C VAL A 316 4.90 19.79 5.37
N LEU A 317 5.03 20.23 4.12
CA LEU A 317 4.26 21.36 3.60
C LEU A 317 2.74 21.10 3.62
N PRO A 318 2.23 19.99 3.06
CA PRO A 318 0.79 19.71 3.11
C PRO A 318 0.28 19.46 4.54
N ALA A 319 1.03 18.74 5.40
CA ALA A 319 0.62 18.53 6.78
C ALA A 319 0.56 19.85 7.58
N PHE A 320 1.53 20.75 7.36
CA PHE A 320 1.54 22.07 7.98
C PHE A 320 0.37 22.92 7.49
N TYR A 321 0.11 22.94 6.18
CA TYR A 321 -1.05 23.64 5.62
C TYR A 321 -2.37 23.14 6.22
N LEU A 322 -2.57 21.82 6.28
CA LEU A 322 -3.78 21.23 6.88
C LEU A 322 -3.92 21.57 8.37
N ALA A 323 -2.81 21.61 9.11
CA ALA A 323 -2.84 22.02 10.51
C ALA A 323 -3.29 23.48 10.67
N VAL A 324 -2.79 24.38 9.82
CA VAL A 324 -3.20 25.79 9.82
C VAL A 324 -4.67 25.93 9.45
N GLU A 325 -5.13 25.27 8.39
CA GLU A 325 -6.53 25.34 7.96
C GLU A 325 -7.48 24.71 8.98
N ALA A 326 -7.10 23.59 9.61
CA ALA A 326 -7.89 23.01 10.70
C ALA A 326 -8.04 24.00 11.88
N ILE A 327 -6.98 24.72 12.24
CA ILE A 327 -7.04 25.74 13.31
C ILE A 327 -7.95 26.91 12.90
N LYS A 328 -7.83 27.41 11.66
CA LYS A 328 -8.71 28.47 11.14
C LYS A 328 -10.16 28.02 11.15
N ARG A 329 -10.45 26.82 10.65
CA ARG A 329 -11.79 26.23 10.60
C ARG A 329 -12.41 26.05 11.98
N MET A 330 -11.63 25.61 12.97
CA MET A 330 -12.07 25.50 14.37
C MET A 330 -12.37 26.87 14.98
N ARG A 331 -11.56 27.90 14.70
CA ARG A 331 -11.79 29.26 15.22
C ARG A 331 -13.00 29.93 14.57
N PHE A 332 -13.18 29.73 13.28
CA PHE A 332 -14.25 30.37 12.51
C PHE A 332 -15.62 29.76 12.80
N ALA A 333 -15.73 28.43 12.80
CA ALA A 333 -17.02 27.74 12.85
C ALA A 333 -17.04 26.54 13.81
N GLY A 334 -16.09 26.44 14.74
CA GLY A 334 -16.05 25.38 15.75
C GLY A 334 -15.86 23.98 15.15
N ILE A 335 -16.17 22.95 15.95
CA ILE A 335 -16.18 21.55 15.52
C ILE A 335 -17.61 21.17 15.16
N SER A 336 -17.81 20.69 13.93
CA SER A 336 -19.12 20.22 13.48
C SER A 336 -19.58 19.00 14.30
N PRO A 337 -20.83 18.96 14.78
CA PRO A 337 -21.38 17.77 15.45
C PRO A 337 -21.34 16.51 14.57
N ARG A 338 -21.39 16.67 13.24
CA ARG A 338 -21.32 15.56 12.28
C ARG A 338 -19.96 14.85 12.30
N LEU A 339 -18.89 15.59 12.63
CA LEU A 339 -17.52 15.05 12.66
C LEU A 339 -17.37 13.91 13.67
N ALA A 340 -18.10 13.96 14.79
CA ALA A 340 -18.09 12.87 15.78
C ALA A 340 -18.70 11.58 15.21
N GLY A 341 -19.79 11.68 14.44
CA GLY A 341 -20.41 10.55 13.75
C GLY A 341 -19.49 9.97 12.67
N GLU A 342 -18.85 10.83 11.87
CA GLU A 342 -17.88 10.42 10.86
C GLU A 342 -16.64 9.75 11.47
N ALA A 343 -16.16 10.26 12.61
CA ALA A 343 -15.07 9.65 13.37
C ALA A 343 -15.45 8.24 13.84
N LEU A 344 -16.65 8.10 14.41
CA LEU A 344 -17.17 6.82 14.88
C LEU A 344 -17.30 5.83 13.71
N ASN A 345 -17.89 6.24 12.59
CA ASN A 345 -18.03 5.40 11.39
C ASN A 345 -16.67 4.95 10.87
N THR A 346 -15.71 5.88 10.76
CA THR A 346 -14.35 5.61 10.28
C THR A 346 -13.65 4.58 11.17
N VAL A 347 -13.68 4.79 12.49
CA VAL A 347 -13.03 3.89 13.46
C VAL A 347 -13.76 2.55 13.55
N ALA A 348 -15.08 2.53 13.53
CA ALA A 348 -15.88 1.31 13.61
C ALA A 348 -15.64 0.41 12.39
N LEU A 349 -15.79 0.95 11.17
CA LEU A 349 -15.56 0.21 9.93
C LEU A 349 -14.11 -0.30 9.85
N ALA A 350 -13.13 0.55 10.15
CA ALA A 350 -11.72 0.17 10.13
C ALA A 350 -11.40 -0.91 11.18
N SER A 351 -11.96 -0.82 12.38
CA SER A 351 -11.71 -1.78 13.46
C SER A 351 -12.32 -3.16 13.15
N VAL A 352 -13.59 -3.19 12.73
CA VAL A 352 -14.28 -4.43 12.36
C VAL A 352 -13.56 -5.11 11.19
N ALA A 353 -13.24 -4.35 10.15
CA ALA A 353 -12.49 -4.88 9.01
C ALA A 353 -11.11 -5.38 9.41
N THR A 354 -10.39 -4.66 10.27
CA THR A 354 -9.06 -5.09 10.74
C THR A 354 -9.12 -6.44 11.45
N VAL A 355 -10.09 -6.63 12.35
CA VAL A 355 -10.27 -7.91 13.05
C VAL A 355 -10.56 -9.03 12.06
N LEU A 356 -11.49 -8.82 11.11
CA LEU A 356 -11.85 -9.83 10.12
C LEU A 356 -10.69 -10.15 9.16
N VAL A 357 -9.96 -9.13 8.71
CA VAL A 357 -8.74 -9.29 7.89
C VAL A 357 -7.69 -10.11 8.62
N LEU A 358 -7.45 -9.83 9.91
CA LEU A 358 -6.49 -10.58 10.73
C LEU A 358 -6.90 -12.05 10.89
N ILE A 359 -8.18 -12.31 11.13
CA ILE A 359 -8.72 -13.68 11.22
C ILE A 359 -8.53 -14.40 9.88
N CYS A 360 -8.98 -13.81 8.78
CA CYS A 360 -8.86 -14.40 7.45
C CYS A 360 -7.40 -14.61 7.03
N GLY A 361 -6.53 -13.62 7.28
CA GLY A 361 -5.11 -13.71 6.98
C GLY A 361 -4.42 -14.79 7.79
N MET A 362 -4.80 -14.95 9.06
CA MET A 362 -4.32 -16.04 9.91
C MET A 362 -4.75 -17.42 9.38
N LEU A 363 -6.03 -17.58 9.01
CA LEU A 363 -6.55 -18.84 8.46
C LEU A 363 -5.73 -19.27 7.23
N VAL A 364 -5.48 -18.33 6.31
CA VAL A 364 -4.78 -18.59 5.06
C VAL A 364 -3.27 -18.82 5.26
N ALA A 365 -2.61 -18.00 6.08
CA ALA A 365 -1.18 -18.14 6.37
C ALA A 365 -0.89 -19.46 7.13
N TYR A 366 -1.70 -19.78 8.15
CA TYR A 366 -1.48 -20.99 8.93
C TYR A 366 -1.79 -22.26 8.12
N ALA A 367 -2.78 -22.24 7.22
CA ALA A 367 -3.08 -23.36 6.34
C ALA A 367 -1.90 -23.74 5.42
N VAL A 368 -1.17 -22.75 4.89
CA VAL A 368 0.03 -23.00 4.07
C VAL A 368 1.18 -23.60 4.89
N ARG A 369 1.40 -23.11 6.12
CA ARG A 369 2.40 -23.70 7.02
C ARG A 369 2.08 -25.16 7.33
N LEU A 370 0.82 -25.47 7.64
CA LEU A 370 0.39 -26.81 8.04
C LEU A 370 0.44 -27.82 6.89
N PHE A 371 0.01 -27.40 5.71
CA PHE A 371 -0.07 -28.25 4.53
C PHE A 371 0.71 -27.58 3.41
N PRO A 372 2.01 -27.83 3.21
CA PRO A 372 2.79 -27.25 2.11
C PRO A 372 2.48 -27.88 0.72
N ALA A 373 1.23 -28.31 0.53
CA ALA A 373 0.72 -28.88 -0.71
C ALA A 373 0.47 -27.80 -1.79
N ALA A 374 0.18 -28.21 -3.02
CA ALA A 374 -0.16 -27.28 -4.09
C ALA A 374 -1.46 -26.52 -3.78
N PHE A 375 -2.47 -27.20 -3.24
CA PHE A 375 -3.80 -26.64 -2.99
C PHE A 375 -3.78 -25.43 -2.03
N SER A 376 -3.18 -25.58 -0.84
CA SER A 376 -3.02 -24.47 0.13
C SER A 376 -2.20 -23.31 -0.44
N ARG A 377 -1.13 -23.59 -1.20
CA ARG A 377 -0.32 -22.57 -1.88
C ARG A 377 -1.16 -21.79 -2.89
N TRP A 378 -2.07 -22.44 -3.60
CA TRP A 378 -3.03 -21.78 -4.49
C TRP A 378 -4.06 -20.97 -3.72
N CYS A 379 -4.66 -21.52 -2.65
CA CYS A 379 -5.55 -20.76 -1.77
C CYS A 379 -4.91 -19.47 -1.26
N TYR A 380 -3.66 -19.54 -0.78
CA TYR A 380 -2.91 -18.37 -0.36
C TYR A 380 -2.65 -17.37 -1.49
N ARG A 381 -2.23 -17.85 -2.67
CA ARG A 381 -1.99 -16.99 -3.83
C ARG A 381 -3.25 -16.25 -4.29
N PHE A 382 -4.38 -16.95 -4.35
CA PHE A 382 -5.65 -16.34 -4.76
C PHE A 382 -6.22 -15.42 -3.68
N SER A 383 -6.14 -15.81 -2.41
CA SER A 383 -6.56 -14.98 -1.28
C SER A 383 -5.78 -13.65 -1.22
N THR A 384 -4.48 -13.68 -1.51
CA THR A 384 -3.63 -12.47 -1.50
C THR A 384 -3.70 -11.64 -2.79
N MET A 385 -4.42 -12.13 -3.82
CA MET A 385 -4.54 -11.43 -5.10
C MET A 385 -5.42 -10.17 -5.01
N GLY A 386 -6.33 -10.09 -4.03
CA GLY A 386 -7.23 -8.96 -3.82
C GLY A 386 -6.49 -7.62 -3.63
N TYR A 387 -5.27 -7.61 -3.11
CA TYR A 387 -4.45 -6.40 -2.97
C TYR A 387 -4.04 -5.79 -4.32
N ALA A 388 -3.90 -6.60 -5.36
CA ALA A 388 -3.55 -6.10 -6.68
C ALA A 388 -4.73 -5.38 -7.35
N ALA A 389 -5.97 -5.72 -6.99
CA ALA A 389 -7.15 -5.11 -7.59
C ALA A 389 -7.41 -3.71 -6.99
N PRO A 390 -7.62 -2.68 -7.83
CA PRO A 390 -8.06 -1.37 -7.39
C PRO A 390 -9.37 -1.45 -6.61
N GLY A 391 -9.54 -0.57 -5.62
CA GLY A 391 -10.71 -0.49 -4.75
C GLY A 391 -12.00 -0.28 -5.53
N THR A 392 -11.97 0.48 -6.64
CA THR A 392 -13.12 0.61 -7.54
C THR A 392 -13.52 -0.70 -8.19
N VAL A 393 -12.56 -1.49 -8.69
CA VAL A 393 -12.80 -2.80 -9.31
C VAL A 393 -13.42 -3.77 -8.30
N ILE A 394 -12.84 -3.83 -7.09
CA ILE A 394 -13.38 -4.64 -5.99
C ILE A 394 -14.78 -4.17 -5.62
N ALA A 395 -15.00 -2.86 -5.53
CA ALA A 395 -16.28 -2.29 -5.13
C ALA A 395 -17.41 -2.60 -6.11
N ILE A 396 -17.18 -2.45 -7.43
CA ILE A 396 -18.19 -2.82 -8.43
C ILE A 396 -18.52 -4.31 -8.32
N GLY A 397 -17.51 -5.18 -8.20
CA GLY A 397 -17.74 -6.62 -8.03
C GLY A 397 -18.54 -6.95 -6.76
N ILE A 398 -18.20 -6.29 -5.64
CA ILE A 398 -18.90 -6.47 -4.36
C ILE A 398 -20.31 -5.89 -4.39
N LEU A 399 -20.55 -4.81 -5.12
CA LEU A 399 -21.88 -4.23 -5.29
C LEU A 399 -22.82 -5.24 -5.95
N VAL A 400 -22.34 -5.92 -7.02
CA VAL A 400 -23.09 -6.98 -7.71
C VAL A 400 -23.35 -8.15 -6.77
N VAL A 401 -22.33 -8.63 -6.06
CA VAL A 401 -22.46 -9.73 -5.07
C VAL A 401 -23.45 -9.38 -3.97
N SER A 402 -23.28 -8.22 -3.35
CA SER A 402 -24.06 -7.79 -2.18
C SER A 402 -25.50 -7.50 -2.57
N GLY A 403 -25.73 -6.86 -3.71
CA GLY A 403 -27.07 -6.61 -4.24
C GLY A 403 -27.79 -7.92 -4.62
N GLY A 404 -27.07 -8.88 -5.20
CA GLY A 404 -27.61 -10.21 -5.47
C GLY A 404 -27.99 -10.95 -4.18
N PHE A 405 -27.13 -10.93 -3.18
CA PHE A 405 -27.39 -11.54 -1.88
C PHE A 405 -28.58 -10.89 -1.16
N ASP A 406 -28.63 -9.55 -1.08
CA ASP A 406 -29.73 -8.84 -0.42
C ASP A 406 -31.08 -9.13 -1.10
N ARG A 407 -31.12 -9.24 -2.44
CA ARG A 407 -32.33 -9.65 -3.16
C ARG A 407 -32.76 -11.08 -2.83
N LEU A 408 -31.83 -12.03 -2.84
CA LEU A 408 -32.12 -13.43 -2.51
C LEU A 408 -32.58 -13.58 -1.06
N LEU A 409 -31.94 -12.87 -0.13
CA LEU A 409 -32.33 -12.86 1.28
C LEU A 409 -33.74 -12.31 1.46
N ASN A 410 -34.07 -11.20 0.79
CA ASN A 410 -35.42 -10.62 0.85
C ASN A 410 -36.48 -11.54 0.27
N GLN A 411 -36.21 -12.20 -0.86
CA GLN A 411 -37.13 -13.18 -1.45
C GLN A 411 -37.36 -14.34 -0.47
N PHE A 412 -36.30 -14.85 0.13
CA PHE A 412 -36.38 -15.90 1.14
C PHE A 412 -37.17 -15.45 2.38
N THR A 413 -36.86 -14.30 2.97
CA THR A 413 -37.56 -13.88 4.19
C THR A 413 -39.02 -13.53 3.95
N MET A 414 -39.35 -12.95 2.79
CA MET A 414 -40.73 -12.71 2.40
C MET A 414 -41.49 -14.03 2.21
N GLN A 415 -40.89 -15.01 1.54
CA GLN A 415 -41.54 -16.30 1.27
C GLN A 415 -41.76 -17.14 2.54
N PHE A 416 -40.78 -17.18 3.44
CA PHE A 416 -40.83 -18.08 4.60
C PHE A 416 -41.34 -17.42 5.89
N PHE A 417 -41.12 -16.12 6.07
CA PHE A 417 -41.42 -15.41 7.31
C PHE A 417 -42.38 -14.21 7.14
N GLY A 418 -42.74 -13.83 5.91
CA GLY A 418 -43.68 -12.75 5.64
C GLY A 418 -43.16 -11.34 5.93
N PHE A 419 -41.85 -11.14 6.13
CA PHE A 419 -41.23 -9.83 6.29
C PHE A 419 -40.02 -9.62 5.36
N SER A 420 -39.75 -8.36 5.03
CA SER A 420 -38.58 -7.97 4.22
C SER A 420 -37.39 -7.70 5.13
N ALA A 421 -36.28 -8.41 4.92
CA ALA A 421 -35.03 -8.19 5.63
C ALA A 421 -34.34 -6.84 5.28
N GLY A 422 -34.76 -6.22 4.17
CA GLY A 422 -34.16 -5.00 3.65
C GLY A 422 -32.77 -5.23 3.02
N LEU A 423 -32.00 -4.16 2.88
CA LEU A 423 -30.63 -4.20 2.35
C LEU A 423 -29.64 -4.48 3.47
N VAL A 424 -29.43 -5.74 3.82
CA VAL A 424 -28.59 -6.10 4.97
C VAL A 424 -27.12 -5.82 4.69
N LEU A 425 -26.58 -6.23 3.54
CA LEU A 425 -25.17 -6.02 3.24
C LEU A 425 -24.88 -4.59 2.82
N ILE A 426 -25.69 -4.04 1.91
CA ILE A 426 -25.48 -2.68 1.39
C ILE A 426 -25.88 -1.63 2.42
N GLY A 427 -26.97 -1.84 3.16
CA GLY A 427 -27.53 -0.85 4.08
C GLY A 427 -26.81 -0.71 5.43
N THR A 428 -26.07 -1.73 5.88
CA THR A 428 -25.41 -1.71 7.21
C THR A 428 -23.93 -1.32 7.19
N GLY A 429 -23.32 -1.19 5.99
CA GLY A 429 -21.88 -0.98 5.83
C GLY A 429 -21.06 -2.28 5.76
N ALA A 430 -21.72 -3.44 5.82
CA ALA A 430 -21.06 -4.74 5.68
C ALA A 430 -20.39 -4.91 4.31
N ALA A 431 -20.94 -4.32 3.24
CA ALA A 431 -20.31 -4.31 1.91
C ALA A 431 -18.95 -3.59 1.92
N VAL A 432 -18.83 -2.46 2.64
CA VAL A 432 -17.55 -1.73 2.82
C VAL A 432 -16.55 -2.60 3.56
N VAL A 433 -16.98 -3.22 4.66
CA VAL A 433 -16.14 -4.14 5.45
C VAL A 433 -15.67 -5.32 4.60
N TYR A 434 -16.54 -5.88 3.77
CA TYR A 434 -16.17 -6.96 2.85
C TYR A 434 -15.13 -6.49 1.82
N ALA A 435 -15.27 -5.28 1.27
CA ALA A 435 -14.27 -4.70 0.37
C ALA A 435 -12.92 -4.53 1.05
N TYR A 436 -12.90 -4.05 2.29
CA TYR A 436 -11.69 -3.95 3.09
C TYR A 436 -11.06 -5.32 3.36
N VAL A 437 -11.88 -6.34 3.64
CA VAL A 437 -11.41 -7.72 3.82
C VAL A 437 -10.68 -8.21 2.57
N VAL A 438 -11.32 -8.11 1.40
CA VAL A 438 -10.73 -8.54 0.13
C VAL A 438 -9.45 -7.77 -0.20
N ARG A 439 -9.48 -6.45 -0.05
CA ARG A 439 -8.38 -5.55 -0.43
C ARG A 439 -7.15 -5.70 0.47
N PHE A 440 -7.35 -5.74 1.79
CA PHE A 440 -6.25 -5.69 2.76
C PHE A 440 -5.78 -7.08 3.24
N LEU A 441 -6.37 -8.18 2.75
CA LEU A 441 -6.01 -9.54 3.14
C LEU A 441 -4.53 -9.85 2.94
N ALA A 442 -3.92 -9.37 1.86
CA ALA A 442 -2.51 -9.62 1.56
C ALA A 442 -1.56 -9.04 2.63
N ILE A 443 -1.91 -7.88 3.20
CA ILE A 443 -1.11 -7.24 4.26
C ILE A 443 -1.10 -8.13 5.50
N SER A 444 -2.26 -8.67 5.88
CA SER A 444 -2.36 -9.56 7.03
C SER A 444 -1.75 -10.94 6.77
N ALA A 445 -2.14 -11.61 5.68
CA ALA A 445 -1.64 -12.94 5.35
C ALA A 445 -0.11 -12.93 5.21
N GLY A 446 0.46 -11.96 4.48
CA GLY A 446 1.90 -11.83 4.30
C GLY A 446 2.65 -11.45 5.58
N GLY A 447 2.10 -10.52 6.37
CA GLY A 447 2.70 -10.12 7.64
C GLY A 447 2.73 -11.26 8.67
N ILE A 448 1.65 -12.03 8.75
CA ILE A 448 1.53 -13.19 9.65
C ILE A 448 2.42 -14.34 9.15
N ASP A 449 2.40 -14.66 7.86
CA ASP A 449 3.24 -15.71 7.25
C ASP A 449 4.73 -15.47 7.52
N ALA A 450 5.22 -14.24 7.30
CA ALA A 450 6.58 -13.85 7.62
C ALA A 450 6.92 -13.93 9.13
N GLY A 451 5.91 -13.75 9.99
CA GLY A 451 6.04 -13.97 11.44
C GLY A 451 6.15 -15.44 11.80
N LEU A 452 5.33 -16.29 11.19
CA LEU A 452 5.31 -17.74 11.40
C LEU A 452 6.57 -18.42 10.85
N GLU A 453 7.10 -17.96 9.72
CA GLU A 453 8.33 -18.51 9.10
C GLU A 453 9.54 -18.42 10.05
N ARG A 454 9.56 -17.44 10.96
CA ARG A 454 10.61 -17.29 11.98
C ARG A 454 10.51 -18.29 13.13
N ILE A 455 9.39 -19.00 13.25
CA ILE A 455 9.16 -19.98 14.32
C ILE A 455 9.67 -21.35 13.84
N PRO A 456 10.69 -21.94 14.50
CA PRO A 456 11.23 -23.23 14.10
C PRO A 456 10.21 -24.37 14.16
N LEU A 457 10.24 -25.27 13.18
CA LEU A 457 9.37 -26.46 13.14
C LEU A 457 9.60 -27.42 14.34
N SER A 458 10.72 -27.30 15.05
CA SER A 458 10.97 -28.08 16.27
C SER A 458 9.96 -27.80 17.38
N LEU A 459 9.41 -26.58 17.44
CA LEU A 459 8.36 -26.23 18.40
C LEU A 459 7.02 -26.90 18.05
N ASP A 460 6.71 -27.06 16.76
CA ASP A 460 5.54 -27.83 16.30
C ASP A 460 5.65 -29.30 16.74
N HIS A 461 6.82 -29.90 16.55
CA HIS A 461 7.07 -31.30 16.92
C HIS A 461 7.01 -31.50 18.43
N ALA A 462 7.64 -30.62 19.22
CA ALA A 462 7.61 -30.68 20.68
C ALA A 462 6.18 -30.56 21.22
N SER A 463 5.38 -29.62 20.69
CA SER A 463 3.99 -29.44 21.10
C SER A 463 3.15 -30.69 20.79
N ARG A 464 3.37 -31.33 19.63
CA ARG A 464 2.68 -32.56 19.24
C ARG A 464 3.07 -33.76 20.09
N THR A 465 4.34 -33.91 20.47
CA THR A 465 4.78 -34.96 21.40
C THR A 465 4.15 -34.83 22.78
N LEU A 466 3.82 -33.60 23.21
CA LEU A 466 3.05 -33.31 24.42
C LEU A 466 1.53 -33.55 24.26
N GLY A 467 1.08 -34.20 23.19
CA GLY A 467 -0.32 -34.56 22.96
C GLY A 467 -1.20 -33.42 22.46
N ARG A 468 -0.65 -32.24 22.14
CA ARG A 468 -1.44 -31.10 21.65
C ARG A 468 -1.88 -31.30 20.20
N SER A 469 -3.13 -30.96 19.92
CA SER A 469 -3.66 -30.86 18.56
C SER A 469 -3.10 -29.63 17.83
N VAL A 470 -3.25 -29.60 16.51
CA VAL A 470 -2.78 -28.50 15.65
C VAL A 470 -3.34 -27.13 16.09
N THR A 471 -4.62 -27.07 16.43
CA THR A 471 -5.27 -25.83 16.88
C THR A 471 -4.79 -25.42 18.27
N GLU A 472 -4.47 -26.37 19.14
CA GLU A 472 -3.87 -26.06 20.44
C GLU A 472 -2.43 -25.57 20.30
N THR A 473 -1.61 -26.21 19.45
CA THR A 473 -0.26 -25.74 19.11
C THR A 473 -0.32 -24.31 18.56
N PHE A 474 -1.28 -24.04 17.68
CA PHE A 474 -1.52 -22.68 17.19
C PHE A 474 -1.78 -21.68 18.32
N ARG A 475 -2.74 -21.97 19.19
CA ARG A 475 -3.13 -21.06 20.29
C ARG A 475 -2.04 -20.90 21.35
N ALA A 476 -1.34 -21.97 21.69
CA ALA A 476 -0.38 -21.98 22.79
C ALA A 476 1.04 -21.54 22.37
N VAL A 477 1.44 -21.78 21.12
CA VAL A 477 2.80 -21.54 20.64
C VAL A 477 2.83 -20.45 19.57
N HIS A 478 2.12 -20.65 18.45
CA HIS A 478 2.25 -19.75 17.31
C HIS A 478 1.65 -18.37 17.59
N LEU A 479 0.48 -18.30 18.21
CA LEU A 479 -0.22 -17.04 18.46
C LEU A 479 0.56 -16.11 19.40
N PRO A 480 1.09 -16.56 20.56
CA PRO A 480 1.92 -15.71 21.43
C PRO A 480 3.23 -15.27 20.76
N LEU A 481 3.92 -16.18 20.06
CA LEU A 481 5.20 -15.89 19.42
C LEU A 481 5.08 -14.97 18.19
N SER A 482 3.93 -15.01 17.49
CA SER A 482 3.64 -14.16 16.34
C SER A 482 2.89 -12.86 16.70
N ARG A 483 2.57 -12.61 17.99
CA ARG A 483 1.80 -11.44 18.45
C ARG A 483 2.32 -10.12 17.87
N THR A 484 3.64 -9.92 17.83
CA THR A 484 4.23 -8.68 17.27
C THR A 484 3.96 -8.53 15.78
N ALA A 485 4.01 -9.62 15.01
CA ALA A 485 3.70 -9.61 13.58
C ALA A 485 2.20 -9.34 13.34
N ILE A 486 1.32 -9.96 14.13
CA ILE A 486 -0.14 -9.76 14.07
C ILE A 486 -0.50 -8.31 14.39
N VAL A 487 0.05 -7.74 15.47
CA VAL A 487 -0.22 -6.34 15.86
C VAL A 487 0.30 -5.37 14.80
N ALA A 488 1.48 -5.61 14.23
CA ALA A 488 2.02 -4.78 13.16
C ALA A 488 1.15 -4.84 11.90
N ALA A 489 0.71 -6.04 11.50
CA ALA A 489 -0.22 -6.23 10.38
C ALA A 489 -1.57 -5.55 10.66
N GLY A 490 -2.10 -5.70 11.87
CA GLY A 490 -3.35 -5.07 12.29
C GLY A 490 -3.31 -3.56 12.22
N LEU A 491 -2.23 -2.94 12.70
CA LEU A 491 -2.04 -1.49 12.60
C LEU A 491 -1.99 -1.02 11.15
N LEU A 492 -1.28 -1.75 10.28
CA LEU A 492 -1.19 -1.42 8.85
C LEU A 492 -2.54 -1.54 8.14
N VAL A 493 -3.31 -2.59 8.44
CA VAL A 493 -4.66 -2.77 7.90
C VAL A 493 -5.60 -1.68 8.40
N PHE A 494 -5.59 -1.39 9.71
CA PHE A 494 -6.44 -0.36 10.31
C PHE A 494 -6.23 1.00 9.64
N VAL A 495 -4.98 1.44 9.54
CA VAL A 495 -4.67 2.71 8.87
C VAL A 495 -5.02 2.66 7.39
N GLY A 496 -4.80 1.52 6.73
CA GLY A 496 -5.24 1.29 5.35
C GLY A 496 -6.75 1.51 5.17
N CYS A 497 -7.57 1.02 6.10
CA CYS A 497 -9.02 1.20 6.09
C CYS A 497 -9.44 2.65 6.38
N VAL A 498 -8.75 3.35 7.29
CA VAL A 498 -9.03 4.77 7.60
C VAL A 498 -8.80 5.67 6.38
N LYS A 499 -7.79 5.36 5.56
CA LYS A 499 -7.48 6.12 4.34
C LYS A 499 -8.20 5.62 3.08
N GLU A 500 -9.00 4.57 3.18
CA GLU A 500 -9.61 3.97 2.00
C GLU A 500 -10.77 4.85 1.51
N LEU A 501 -10.59 5.42 0.32
CA LEU A 501 -11.58 6.24 -0.35
C LEU A 501 -12.36 5.48 -1.44
N PRO A 502 -11.72 4.86 -2.46
CA PRO A 502 -12.46 4.40 -3.64
C PRO A 502 -13.54 3.35 -3.38
N ALA A 503 -13.26 2.34 -2.54
CA ALA A 503 -14.25 1.32 -2.24
C ALA A 503 -15.35 1.87 -1.32
N THR A 504 -14.97 2.67 -0.33
CA THR A 504 -15.91 3.33 0.60
C THR A 504 -16.85 4.28 -0.14
N LEU A 505 -16.32 5.03 -1.10
CA LEU A 505 -17.08 5.99 -1.89
C LEU A 505 -18.23 5.32 -2.65
N LEU A 506 -18.00 4.10 -3.16
CA LEU A 506 -18.97 3.34 -3.96
C LEU A 506 -19.91 2.44 -3.16
N LEU A 507 -19.49 1.98 -1.98
CA LEU A 507 -20.22 0.97 -1.19
C LEU A 507 -20.83 1.50 0.10
N ARG A 508 -20.55 2.76 0.48
CA ARG A 508 -21.10 3.30 1.73
C ARG A 508 -22.63 3.35 1.71
N PRO A 509 -23.29 3.02 2.83
CA PRO A 509 -24.72 3.23 2.98
C PRO A 509 -25.10 4.72 2.89
N LEU A 510 -26.38 4.98 2.63
CA LEU A 510 -26.94 6.33 2.67
C LEU A 510 -26.72 6.96 4.06
N ASN A 511 -26.32 8.24 4.08
CA ASN A 511 -26.07 9.03 5.29
C ASN A 511 -24.94 8.52 6.20
N VAL A 512 -24.09 7.59 5.74
CA VAL A 512 -22.92 7.11 6.49
C VAL A 512 -21.66 7.65 5.86
N GLU A 513 -21.16 8.77 6.36
CA GLU A 513 -19.88 9.34 5.91
C GLU A 513 -18.72 8.87 6.80
N THR A 514 -17.55 8.66 6.17
CA THR A 514 -16.26 8.51 6.85
C THR A 514 -15.44 9.78 6.65
N PHE A 515 -14.32 9.93 7.35
CA PHE A 515 -13.42 11.06 7.13
C PHE A 515 -12.95 11.16 5.67
N ALA A 516 -12.70 10.01 5.02
CA ALA A 516 -12.26 9.99 3.63
C ALA A 516 -13.37 10.48 2.68
N THR A 517 -14.60 9.99 2.85
CA THR A 517 -15.71 10.34 1.95
C THR A 517 -16.27 11.74 2.22
N HIS A 518 -16.26 12.21 3.47
CA HIS A 518 -16.58 13.60 3.79
C HIS A 518 -15.58 14.57 3.14
N LEU A 519 -14.27 14.31 3.28
CA LEU A 519 -13.25 15.17 2.66
C LEU A 519 -13.39 15.19 1.13
N TYR A 520 -13.62 14.03 0.52
CA TYR A 520 -13.88 13.97 -0.92
C TYR A 520 -15.14 14.76 -1.31
N GLY A 521 -16.23 14.66 -0.53
CA GLY A 521 -17.48 15.39 -0.75
C GLY A 521 -17.31 16.91 -0.68
N GLU A 522 -16.57 17.42 0.31
CA GLU A 522 -16.24 18.85 0.40
C GLU A 522 -15.31 19.30 -0.73
N ALA A 523 -14.33 18.47 -1.09
CA ALA A 523 -13.45 18.77 -2.22
C ALA A 523 -14.20 18.83 -3.55
N ALA A 524 -15.17 17.94 -3.78
CA ALA A 524 -16.03 17.96 -4.96
C ALA A 524 -16.92 19.22 -5.01
N ARG A 525 -17.27 19.79 -3.85
CA ARG A 525 -18.02 21.06 -3.73
C ARG A 525 -17.14 22.32 -3.81
N GLY A 526 -15.82 22.17 -3.76
CA GLY A 526 -14.88 23.29 -3.71
C GLY A 526 -14.75 23.94 -2.32
N THR A 527 -15.19 23.26 -1.27
CA THR A 527 -15.20 23.70 0.15
C THR A 527 -14.27 22.83 1.01
N TYR A 528 -13.14 22.38 0.45
CA TYR A 528 -12.24 21.40 1.09
C TYR A 528 -11.64 21.89 2.43
N GLU A 529 -11.59 23.20 2.68
CA GLU A 529 -11.18 23.76 3.98
C GLU A 529 -12.13 23.33 5.11
N GLU A 530 -13.41 23.06 4.79
CA GLU A 530 -14.39 22.58 5.76
C GLU A 530 -14.05 21.18 6.30
N ALA A 531 -13.39 20.36 5.50
CA ALA A 531 -12.95 19.02 5.87
C ALA A 531 -11.47 18.95 6.29
N SER A 532 -10.80 20.08 6.49
CA SER A 532 -9.41 20.17 6.96
C SER A 532 -9.15 19.41 8.28
N ILE A 533 -10.12 19.41 9.20
CA ILE A 533 -10.02 18.68 10.48
C ILE A 533 -10.04 17.16 10.24
N ALA A 534 -10.93 16.68 9.37
CA ALA A 534 -11.01 15.27 8.99
C ALA A 534 -9.72 14.83 8.26
N ALA A 535 -9.24 15.66 7.31
CA ALA A 535 -7.98 15.43 6.60
C ALA A 535 -6.79 15.31 7.57
N LEU A 536 -6.67 16.24 8.53
CA LEU A 536 -5.62 16.22 9.53
C LEU A 536 -5.70 14.98 10.43
N ALA A 537 -6.91 14.56 10.82
CA ALA A 537 -7.12 13.33 11.60
C ALA A 537 -6.65 12.07 10.85
N ILE A 538 -6.91 12.00 9.54
CA ILE A 538 -6.39 10.92 8.68
C ILE A 538 -4.85 10.96 8.66
N VAL A 539 -4.24 12.13 8.48
CA VAL A 539 -2.77 12.29 8.47
C VAL A 539 -2.15 11.86 9.80
N ILE A 540 -2.69 12.30 10.94
CA ILE A 540 -2.22 11.92 12.27
C ILE A 540 -2.29 10.40 12.44
N THR A 541 -3.41 9.78 12.03
CA THR A 541 -3.60 8.34 12.09
C THR A 541 -2.61 7.60 11.17
N GLY A 542 -2.33 8.17 10.00
CA GLY A 542 -1.37 7.69 9.00
C GLY A 542 0.09 7.65 9.48
N ILE A 543 0.47 8.49 10.44
CA ILE A 543 1.83 8.55 10.99
C ILE A 543 2.16 7.33 11.86
N LEU A 544 1.15 6.68 12.47
CA LEU A 544 1.36 5.56 13.41
C LEU A 544 2.16 4.38 12.79
N PRO A 545 1.78 3.84 11.61
CA PRO A 545 2.56 2.80 10.94
C PRO A 545 3.98 3.24 10.59
N VAL A 546 4.19 4.50 10.22
CA VAL A 546 5.52 5.04 9.89
C VAL A 546 6.42 5.01 11.12
N ILE A 547 5.91 5.42 12.28
CA ILE A 547 6.62 5.32 13.57
C ILE A 547 6.99 3.87 13.88
N LEU A 548 6.06 2.92 13.65
CA LEU A 548 6.31 1.50 13.88
C LEU A 548 7.41 0.97 12.97
N LEU A 549 7.35 1.24 11.67
CA LEU A 549 8.38 0.85 10.69
C LEU A 549 9.75 1.42 11.07
N ALA A 550 9.81 2.69 11.45
CA ALA A 550 11.03 3.36 11.89
C ALA A 550 11.64 2.76 13.18
N ARG A 551 10.81 2.19 14.06
CA ARG A 551 11.27 1.51 15.29
C ARG A 551 11.79 0.10 15.01
N VAL A 552 11.15 -0.64 14.11
CA VAL A 552 11.58 -1.98 13.71
C VAL A 552 12.95 -1.93 13.04
N GLY A 553 13.17 -0.98 12.12
CA GLY A 553 14.46 -0.80 11.45
C GLY A 553 15.62 -0.51 12.41
N ARG A 554 15.39 0.27 13.47
CA ARG A 554 16.43 0.62 14.47
C ARG A 554 16.82 -0.54 15.37
N ARG A 555 15.90 -1.46 15.69
CA ARG A 555 16.19 -2.63 16.56
C ARG A 555 17.11 -3.64 15.87
N LEU A 556 16.99 -3.81 14.55
CA LEU A 556 17.85 -4.69 13.76
C LEU A 556 19.31 -4.18 13.76
N GLY A 557 19.52 -2.88 13.47
CA GLY A 557 20.86 -2.29 13.47
C GLY A 557 21.56 -2.23 14.84
N ARG A 558 20.80 -2.22 15.95
CA ARG A 558 21.38 -2.26 17.31
C ARG A 558 21.85 -3.66 17.72
N LYS A 559 21.15 -4.72 17.32
CA LYS A 559 21.58 -6.10 17.59
C LYS A 559 22.88 -6.44 16.85
N GLU A 560 23.00 -6.00 15.60
CA GLU A 560 24.21 -6.20 14.78
C GLU A 560 25.46 -5.54 15.40
N LYS A 561 25.32 -4.33 15.97
CA LYS A 561 26.40 -3.64 16.67
C LYS A 561 26.84 -4.32 17.97
N LEU A 562 25.94 -5.00 18.67
CA LEU A 562 26.24 -5.70 19.93
C LEU A 562 26.85 -7.09 19.69
N SER A 563 26.64 -7.68 18.50
CA SER A 563 27.20 -8.98 18.12
C SER A 563 28.53 -8.90 17.34
N ALA A 564 29.01 -7.70 17.02
CA ALA A 564 30.31 -7.53 16.39
C ALA A 564 31.41 -7.86 17.41
N PRO A 565 32.37 -8.76 17.12
CA PRO A 565 33.52 -8.97 17.99
C PRO A 565 34.26 -7.64 18.13
N GLN A 566 34.37 -7.13 19.35
CA GLN A 566 35.26 -6.03 19.65
C GLN A 566 36.68 -6.55 19.39
N GLY A 567 37.25 -6.17 18.25
CA GLY A 567 38.65 -6.45 17.97
C GLY A 567 39.51 -5.83 19.09
N PRO A 568 40.66 -6.44 19.43
CA PRO A 568 41.47 -5.96 20.53
C PRO A 568 41.85 -4.50 20.27
N VAL A 569 41.52 -3.65 21.23
CA VAL A 569 42.04 -2.28 21.32
C VAL A 569 43.55 -2.42 21.33
N ARG A 570 44.21 -2.06 20.22
CA ARG A 570 45.66 -1.92 20.20
C ARG A 570 45.99 -0.73 21.10
N ALA A 571 46.39 -1.03 22.33
CA ALA A 571 47.28 -0.15 23.09
C ALA A 571 48.66 -0.27 22.43
N GLY A 572 49.15 0.86 21.92
CA GLY A 572 50.42 1.01 21.23
C GLY A 572 50.60 2.46 20.84
#